data_AF-A0A1I6BSQ0-F1
#
_entry.id   AF-A0A1I6BSQ0-F1
#
_cell.length_a   1.000
_cell.length_b   1.000
_cell.length_c   1.000
_cell.angle_alpha   90.00
_cell.angle_beta   90.00
_cell.angle_gamma   90.00
#
_symmetry.space_group_name_H-M   'P 1'
#
loop_
_entity.id
_entity.type
_entity.pdbx_description
1 polymer ?
#
loop_
_entity_poly.entity_id
_entity_poly.type
_entity_poly.pdbx_seq_one_letter_code
_entity_poly.pdbx_strand_id
1 'polypeptide(L)'
;MMTSINVSSVYPEAGVNFPISYLFMRLLREQLAQLEPQHHAVFQAKYGLDFTLGIILSAKSGTSQVEIKGPSISKKHQVVDYVLSIPFAIAEDTETFYNQYVSFVCTGVATVLKKFMDAGVVTEAVAKFKGCALEQQAEFLQA
;
A
#
# COMPACT_ATOMS: atom_id res chain seq x y z
N MET A 1 22.00 -2.72 6.85
CA MET A 1 20.98 -3.78 6.64
C MET A 1 19.72 -3.10 6.12
N MET A 2 19.14 -3.60 5.03
CA MET A 2 17.97 -2.99 4.37
C MET A 2 16.75 -2.98 5.30
N THR A 3 16.48 -1.86 5.95
CA THR A 3 15.20 -1.57 6.60
C THR A 3 14.21 -1.17 5.51
N SER A 4 13.70 -2.13 4.74
CA SER A 4 12.69 -1.88 3.72
C SER A 4 11.36 -1.46 4.36
N ILE A 5 10.56 -0.67 3.64
CA ILE A 5 9.15 -0.46 3.96
C ILE A 5 8.44 -1.81 4.16
N ASN A 6 7.64 -1.92 5.21
CA ASN A 6 6.85 -3.12 5.47
C ASN A 6 5.50 -3.00 4.77
N VAL A 7 5.15 -4.00 3.97
CA VAL A 7 3.83 -4.07 3.32
C VAL A 7 3.17 -5.40 3.67
N SER A 8 1.97 -5.34 4.24
CA SER A 8 1.18 -6.51 4.61
C SER A 8 -0.29 -6.32 4.26
N SER A 9 -1.08 -7.38 4.34
CA SER A 9 -2.53 -7.33 4.20
C SER A 9 -3.22 -8.02 5.37
N VAL A 10 -4.35 -7.46 5.81
CA VAL A 10 -5.21 -8.02 6.87
C VAL A 10 -6.66 -7.80 6.46
N TYR A 11 -7.44 -8.88 6.34
CA TYR A 11 -8.86 -8.81 5.97
C TYR A 11 -9.71 -9.24 7.18
N PRO A 12 -10.10 -8.30 8.05
CA PRO A 12 -10.79 -8.63 9.29
C PRO A 12 -12.29 -8.87 9.10
N GLU A 13 -12.88 -8.43 7.98
CA GLU A 13 -14.32 -8.57 7.72
C GLU A 13 -14.65 -9.97 7.18
N ALA A 14 -15.59 -10.66 7.84
CA ALA A 14 -16.04 -11.98 7.41
C ALA A 14 -16.71 -11.92 6.03
N GLY A 15 -16.29 -12.81 5.13
CA GLY A 15 -16.80 -12.86 3.75
C GLY A 15 -16.18 -11.83 2.80
N VAL A 16 -15.24 -11.00 3.28
CA VAL A 16 -14.51 -10.04 2.45
C VAL A 16 -13.10 -10.59 2.17
N ASN A 17 -12.86 -10.98 0.92
CA ASN A 17 -11.54 -11.40 0.47
C ASN A 17 -11.26 -10.84 -0.93
N PHE A 18 -10.06 -10.31 -1.13
CA PHE A 18 -9.62 -9.90 -2.45
C PHE A 18 -8.85 -11.06 -3.10
N PRO A 19 -9.16 -11.46 -4.35
CA PRO A 19 -8.44 -12.50 -5.07
C PRO A 19 -7.08 -11.97 -5.57
N ILE A 20 -6.24 -11.46 -4.67
CA ILE A 20 -4.96 -10.82 -4.98
C ILE A 20 -3.83 -11.71 -4.49
N SER A 21 -2.94 -12.07 -5.41
CA SER A 21 -1.86 -13.00 -5.15
C SER A 21 -0.74 -12.35 -4.33
N TYR A 22 0.09 -13.18 -3.68
CA TYR A 22 1.25 -12.69 -2.94
C TYR A 22 2.27 -11.97 -3.85
N LEU A 23 2.26 -12.27 -5.16
CA LEU A 23 3.17 -11.66 -6.13
C LEU A 23 2.88 -10.16 -6.29
N PHE A 24 1.60 -9.77 -6.27
CA PHE A 24 1.20 -8.36 -6.22
C PHE A 24 1.79 -7.65 -4.99
N MET A 25 1.66 -8.29 -3.81
CA MET A 25 2.18 -7.74 -2.56
C MET A 25 3.71 -7.64 -2.57
N ARG A 26 4.39 -8.61 -3.20
CA ARG A 26 5.84 -8.58 -3.41
C ARG A 26 6.25 -7.44 -4.32
N LEU A 27 5.61 -7.29 -5.48
CA LEU A 27 5.87 -6.19 -6.41
C LEU A 27 5.68 -4.83 -5.73
N LEU A 28 4.57 -4.65 -5.00
CA LEU A 28 4.31 -3.43 -4.26
C LEU A 28 5.44 -3.14 -3.26
N ARG A 29 5.82 -4.12 -2.45
CA ARG A 29 6.91 -3.96 -1.48
C ARG A 29 8.23 -3.57 -2.15
N GLU A 30 8.59 -4.24 -3.24
CA GLU A 30 9.84 -3.99 -3.96
C GLU A 30 9.89 -2.57 -4.56
N GLN A 31 8.80 -2.12 -5.19
CA GLN A 31 8.74 -0.76 -5.76
C GLN A 31 8.78 0.31 -4.67
N LEU A 32 8.09 0.11 -3.55
CA LEU A 32 8.10 1.10 -2.46
C LEU A 32 9.42 1.09 -1.69
N ALA A 33 10.11 -0.05 -1.60
CA ALA A 33 11.41 -0.13 -0.94
C ALA A 33 12.48 0.70 -1.67
N GLN A 34 12.38 0.83 -3.01
CA GLN A 34 13.28 1.67 -3.82
C GLN A 34 13.21 3.17 -3.46
N LEU A 35 12.11 3.59 -2.84
CA LEU A 35 11.90 4.99 -2.43
C LEU A 35 12.58 5.34 -1.10
N GLU A 36 12.97 4.32 -0.33
CA GLU A 36 13.60 4.48 0.99
C GLU A 36 12.95 5.55 1.89
N PRO A 37 11.61 5.55 2.08
CA PRO A 37 10.92 6.64 2.77
C PRO A 37 11.41 6.86 4.21
N GLN A 38 11.85 5.80 4.89
CA GLN A 38 12.45 5.84 6.23
C GLN A 38 13.80 6.56 6.30
N HIS A 39 14.52 6.68 5.18
CA HIS A 39 15.77 7.44 5.10
C HIS A 39 15.54 8.92 4.78
N HIS A 40 14.30 9.30 4.44
CA HIS A 40 13.99 10.68 4.14
C HIS A 40 14.05 11.56 5.40
N ALA A 41 14.68 12.73 5.29
CA ALA A 41 14.91 13.64 6.43
C ALA A 41 13.62 14.00 7.19
N VAL A 42 12.50 14.16 6.48
CA VAL A 42 11.18 14.46 7.08
C VAL A 42 10.70 13.30 7.97
N PHE A 43 10.91 12.05 7.53
CA PHE A 43 10.52 10.88 8.32
C PHE A 43 11.42 10.74 9.55
N GLN A 44 12.73 10.83 9.36
CA GLN A 44 13.72 10.70 10.44
C GLN A 44 13.58 11.79 11.50
N ALA A 45 13.34 13.04 11.09
CA ALA A 45 13.11 14.14 12.02
C ALA A 45 11.86 13.94 12.88
N LYS A 46 10.86 13.22 12.35
CA LYS A 46 9.58 12.99 13.04
C LYS A 46 9.56 11.75 13.92
N TYR A 47 10.19 10.66 13.48
CA TYR A 47 10.09 9.36 14.14
C TYR A 47 11.43 8.83 14.66
N GLY A 48 12.56 9.20 14.05
CA GLY A 48 13.89 8.71 14.37
C GLY A 48 14.44 7.74 13.32
N LEU A 49 15.75 7.47 13.41
CA LEU A 49 16.50 6.66 12.44
C LEU A 49 16.13 5.18 12.45
N ASP A 50 15.68 4.67 13.59
CA ASP A 50 15.42 3.24 13.77
C ASP A 50 14.00 2.85 13.34
N PHE A 51 13.15 3.81 12.97
CA PHE A 51 11.76 3.54 12.63
C PHE A 51 11.59 3.09 11.18
N THR A 52 10.75 2.09 10.98
CA THR A 52 10.34 1.61 9.66
C THR A 52 8.91 2.06 9.35
N LEU A 53 8.65 2.46 8.10
CA LEU A 53 7.30 2.73 7.62
C LEU A 53 6.59 1.41 7.28
N GLY A 54 5.37 1.24 7.79
CA GLY A 54 4.49 0.12 7.47
C GLY A 54 3.22 0.58 6.75
N ILE A 55 2.82 -0.19 5.73
CA ILE A 55 1.57 -0.03 4.99
C ILE A 55 0.81 -1.35 5.06
N ILE A 56 -0.37 -1.31 5.69
CA ILE A 56 -1.24 -2.47 5.87
C ILE A 56 -2.45 -2.28 4.96
N LEU A 57 -2.62 -3.16 3.97
CA LEU A 57 -3.82 -3.19 3.14
C LEU A 57 -4.93 -3.93 3.89
N SER A 58 -6.05 -3.26 4.11
CA SER A 58 -7.27 -3.83 4.66
C SER A 58 -8.39 -3.76 3.64
N ALA A 59 -9.40 -4.58 3.82
CA ALA A 59 -10.64 -4.44 3.09
C ALA A 59 -11.69 -3.76 4.00
N LYS A 60 -12.61 -3.01 3.40
CA LYS A 60 -13.75 -2.43 4.10
C LYS A 60 -14.99 -2.39 3.21
N SER A 61 -16.10 -2.94 3.70
CA SER A 61 -17.40 -2.87 3.03
C SER A 61 -18.11 -1.54 3.31
N GLY A 62 -19.04 -1.15 2.43
CA GLY A 62 -19.89 0.04 2.63
C GLY A 62 -19.18 1.40 2.47
N THR A 63 -17.96 1.42 1.92
CA THR A 63 -17.25 2.64 1.50
C THR A 63 -17.00 2.62 0.00
N SER A 64 -16.95 3.79 -0.63
CA SER A 64 -16.60 3.98 -2.05
C SER A 64 -15.21 4.57 -2.27
N GLN A 65 -14.50 4.91 -1.18
CA GLN A 65 -13.20 5.56 -1.22
C GLN A 65 -12.21 4.85 -0.30
N VAL A 66 -10.92 4.92 -0.66
CA VAL A 66 -9.85 4.43 0.21
C VAL A 66 -9.80 5.26 1.48
N GLU A 67 -9.94 4.61 2.63
CA GLU A 67 -9.76 5.26 3.93
C GLU A 67 -8.36 4.98 4.46
N ILE A 68 -7.72 6.00 5.01
CA ILE A 68 -6.36 5.89 5.55
C ILE A 68 -6.43 6.14 7.05
N LYS A 69 -6.04 5.14 7.85
CA LYS A 69 -5.92 5.25 9.31
C LYS A 69 -4.45 5.24 9.71
N GLY A 70 -4.10 6.06 10.70
CA GLY A 70 -2.74 6.14 11.26
C GLY A 70 -2.18 7.56 11.28
N PRO A 71 -0.91 7.73 11.73
CA PRO A 71 0.01 6.64 12.04
C PRO A 71 -0.34 5.94 13.36
N SER A 72 -0.22 4.62 13.37
CA SER A 72 -0.08 3.82 14.60
C SER A 72 1.40 3.60 14.85
N ILE A 73 1.90 4.03 16.02
CA ILE A 73 3.34 4.01 16.32
C ILE A 73 3.62 2.95 17.36
N SER A 74 4.43 1.96 16.99
CA SER A 74 4.95 0.96 17.92
C SER A 74 6.40 1.27 18.24
N LYS A 75 6.65 1.85 19.42
CA LYS A 75 8.02 2.13 19.89
C LYS A 75 8.81 0.84 20.14
N LYS A 76 8.15 -0.22 20.62
CA LYS A 76 8.76 -1.53 20.87
C LYS A 76 9.28 -2.18 19.59
N HIS A 77 8.51 -2.08 18.50
CA HIS A 77 8.87 -2.67 17.22
C HIS A 77 9.55 -1.68 16.27
N GLN A 78 9.65 -0.41 16.67
CA GLN A 78 10.15 0.70 15.86
C GLN A 78 9.45 0.77 14.49
N VAL A 79 8.11 0.72 14.50
CA VAL A 79 7.29 0.78 13.27
C VAL A 79 6.27 1.91 13.36
N VAL A 80 6.06 2.57 12.22
CA VAL A 80 5.01 3.55 11.98
C VAL A 80 4.06 2.97 10.93
N ASP A 81 2.92 2.46 11.36
CA ASP A 81 1.96 1.79 10.49
C ASP A 81 0.86 2.73 10.01
N TYR A 82 0.50 2.61 8.73
CA TYR A 82 -0.71 3.16 8.14
C TYR A 82 -1.56 2.02 7.59
N VAL A 83 -2.86 2.06 7.88
CA VAL A 83 -3.83 1.09 7.35
C VAL A 83 -4.58 1.75 6.20
N LEU A 84 -4.50 1.14 5.02
CA LEU A 84 -5.25 1.50 3.82
C LEU A 84 -6.47 0.59 3.72
N SER A 85 -7.65 1.10 4.08
CA SER A 85 -8.90 0.35 3.96
C SER A 85 -9.44 0.51 2.54
N ILE A 86 -9.20 -0.52 1.72
CA ILE A 86 -9.61 -0.60 0.34
C ILE A 86 -11.11 -0.94 0.28
N PRO A 87 -11.92 -0.19 -0.47
CA PRO A 87 -13.31 -0.53 -0.73
C PRO A 87 -13.45 -1.95 -1.27
N PHE A 88 -14.21 -2.78 -0.55
CA PHE A 88 -14.68 -4.04 -1.09
C PHE A 88 -15.96 -3.79 -1.87
N ALA A 89 -15.84 -3.60 -3.18
CA ALA A 89 -16.96 -3.59 -4.10
C ALA A 89 -17.07 -4.96 -4.76
N ILE A 90 -18.29 -5.50 -4.84
CA ILE A 90 -18.59 -6.65 -5.69
C ILE A 90 -18.72 -6.09 -7.11
N ALA A 91 -17.60 -5.93 -7.81
CA ALA A 91 -17.64 -5.67 -9.24
C ALA A 91 -18.11 -6.94 -9.97
N GLU A 92 -18.97 -6.76 -10.97
CA GLU A 92 -19.56 -7.87 -11.72
C GLU A 92 -18.53 -8.58 -12.61
N ASP A 93 -17.44 -7.89 -12.99
CA ASP A 93 -16.34 -8.43 -13.76
C ASP A 93 -14.96 -8.23 -13.08
N THR A 94 -14.07 -9.20 -13.32
CA THR A 94 -12.77 -9.30 -12.66
C THR A 94 -11.77 -8.22 -13.11
N GLU A 95 -11.89 -7.71 -14.34
CA GLU A 95 -10.98 -6.71 -14.89
C GLU A 95 -11.25 -5.34 -14.26
N THR A 96 -12.52 -4.93 -14.21
CA THR A 96 -12.96 -3.72 -13.52
C THR A 96 -12.59 -3.79 -12.05
N PHE A 97 -12.81 -4.93 -11.39
CA PHE A 97 -12.39 -5.16 -10.01
C PHE A 97 -10.89 -4.88 -9.82
N TYR A 98 -10.06 -5.52 -10.64
CA TYR A 98 -8.61 -5.44 -10.48
C TYR A 98 -8.08 -4.03 -10.72
N ASN A 99 -8.53 -3.35 -11.77
CA ASN A 99 -8.12 -1.98 -12.06
C ASN A 99 -8.52 -1.00 -10.95
N GLN A 100 -9.74 -1.16 -10.41
CA GLN A 100 -10.20 -0.38 -9.26
C GLN A 100 -9.35 -0.66 -8.02
N TYR A 101 -9.08 -1.93 -7.72
CA TYR A 101 -8.25 -2.33 -6.59
C TYR A 101 -6.85 -1.70 -6.69
N VAL A 102 -6.17 -1.84 -7.83
CA VAL A 102 -4.85 -1.23 -8.07
C VAL A 102 -4.93 0.29 -7.90
N SER A 103 -5.97 0.93 -8.43
CA SER A 103 -6.16 2.38 -8.31
C SER A 103 -6.32 2.82 -6.85
N PHE A 104 -7.11 2.11 -6.04
CA PHE A 104 -7.24 2.42 -4.61
C PHE A 104 -5.93 2.23 -3.84
N VAL A 105 -5.20 1.15 -4.11
CA VAL A 105 -3.87 0.91 -3.51
C VAL A 105 -2.92 2.06 -3.85
N CYS A 106 -2.84 2.43 -5.13
CA CYS A 106 -2.02 3.54 -5.61
C CYS A 106 -2.38 4.87 -4.92
N THR A 107 -3.67 5.19 -4.82
CA THR A 107 -4.14 6.41 -4.13
C THR A 107 -3.76 6.41 -2.65
N GLY A 108 -3.97 5.29 -1.96
CA GLY A 108 -3.63 5.16 -0.54
C GLY A 108 -2.13 5.30 -0.28
N VAL A 109 -1.31 4.56 -1.04
CA VAL A 109 0.15 4.60 -0.97
C VAL A 109 0.68 6.00 -1.26
N ALA A 110 0.22 6.63 -2.36
CA ALA A 110 0.65 7.97 -2.72
C ALA A 110 0.34 8.98 -1.61
N THR A 111 -0.84 8.86 -0.99
CA THR A 111 -1.26 9.77 0.09
C THR A 111 -0.42 9.61 1.35
N VAL A 112 0.01 8.39 1.67
CA VAL A 112 0.92 8.15 2.81
C VAL A 112 2.31 8.68 2.49
N LEU A 113 2.89 8.34 1.34
CA LEU A 113 4.28 8.70 1.02
C LEU A 113 4.47 10.21 0.81
N LYS A 114 3.48 10.92 0.26
CA LYS A 114 3.51 12.39 0.12
C LYS A 114 3.59 13.14 1.44
N LYS A 115 3.35 12.47 2.58
CA LYS A 115 3.59 13.07 3.92
C LYS A 115 5.07 13.22 4.24
N PHE A 116 5.92 12.47 3.55
CA PHE A 116 7.35 12.37 3.87
C PHE A 116 8.23 12.75 2.69
N MET A 117 7.78 12.56 1.46
CA MET A 117 8.59 12.67 0.24
C MET A 117 8.02 13.69 -0.74
N ASP A 118 8.84 14.08 -1.73
CA ASP A 118 8.41 14.93 -2.83
C ASP A 118 7.25 14.34 -3.64
N ALA A 119 6.28 15.18 -4.01
CA ALA A 119 5.07 14.75 -4.69
C ALA A 119 5.34 14.21 -6.12
N GLY A 120 6.37 14.73 -6.81
CA GLY A 120 6.77 14.26 -8.13
C GLY A 120 7.34 12.85 -8.07
N VAL A 121 8.29 12.62 -7.16
CA VAL A 121 8.92 11.30 -6.93
C VAL A 121 7.87 10.24 -6.60
N VAL A 122 6.93 10.55 -5.69
CA VAL A 122 5.86 9.62 -5.32
C VAL A 122 4.93 9.33 -6.50
N THR A 123 4.59 10.34 -7.30
CA THR A 123 3.68 10.19 -8.43
C THR A 123 4.29 9.31 -9.53
N GLU A 124 5.58 9.48 -9.83
CA GLU A 124 6.30 8.66 -10.80
C GLU A 124 6.37 7.19 -10.35
N ALA A 125 6.74 6.94 -9.09
CA ALA A 125 6.86 5.59 -8.58
C ALA A 125 5.52 4.84 -8.53
N VAL A 126 4.45 5.54 -8.14
CA VAL A 126 3.10 4.97 -8.12
C VAL A 126 2.59 4.74 -9.54
N ALA A 127 2.89 5.62 -10.50
CA ALA A 127 2.55 5.41 -11.91
C ALA A 127 3.26 4.18 -12.50
N LYS A 128 4.55 4.03 -12.22
CA LYS A 128 5.35 2.85 -12.61
C LYS A 128 4.76 1.57 -12.01
N PHE A 129 4.48 1.56 -10.71
CA PHE A 129 3.84 0.42 -10.06
C PHE A 129 2.49 0.09 -10.70
N LYS A 130 1.64 1.10 -10.94
CA LYS A 130 0.34 0.91 -11.59
C LYS A 130 0.48 0.28 -12.98
N GLY A 131 1.42 0.75 -13.80
CA GLY A 131 1.70 0.16 -15.11
C GLY A 131 2.07 -1.32 -15.02
N CYS A 132 3.08 -1.64 -14.21
CA CYS A 132 3.53 -3.03 -14.01
C CYS A 132 2.43 -3.93 -13.45
N ALA A 133 1.63 -3.41 -12.50
CA ALA A 133 0.54 -4.16 -11.89
C ALA A 133 -0.57 -4.51 -12.89
N LEU A 134 -0.91 -3.59 -13.80
CA LEU A 134 -1.95 -3.80 -14.81
C LEU A 134 -1.46 -4.72 -15.94
N GLU A 135 -0.21 -4.61 -16.36
CA GLU A 135 0.37 -5.50 -17.39
C GLU A 135 0.41 -6.97 -16.96
N GLN A 136 0.60 -7.23 -15.65
CA GLN A 136 0.70 -8.57 -15.07
C GLN A 136 -0.59 -9.03 -14.37
N GLN A 137 -1.75 -8.45 -14.73
CA GLN A 137 -3.04 -8.74 -14.09
C GLN A 137 -3.33 -10.26 -13.96
N ALA A 138 -3.06 -11.04 -15.01
CA ALA A 138 -3.31 -12.47 -15.02
C ALA A 138 -2.48 -13.26 -13.97
N GLU A 139 -1.33 -12.75 -13.56
CA GLU A 139 -0.46 -13.36 -12.55
C GLU A 139 -0.83 -12.92 -11.12
N PHE A 140 -1.50 -11.78 -11.02
CA PHE A 140 -1.82 -11.12 -9.75
C PHE A 140 -3.22 -11.42 -9.26
N LEU A 141 -4.11 -11.89 -10.13
CA LEU A 141 -5.39 -12.44 -9.74
C LEU A 141 -5.27 -13.91 -9.34
N GLN A 142 -5.82 -14.27 -8.18
CA GLN A 142 -5.98 -15.67 -7.79
C GLN A 142 -7.24 -16.23 -8.45
N ALA A 143 -7.07 -17.37 -9.13
CA ALA A 143 -8.18 -18.14 -9.71
C ALA A 143 -9.06 -18.79 -8.63
#